data_AF-A0A7K4YXG6-F1
#
_entry.id   AF-A0A7K4YXG6-F1
#
_cell.length_a   1.000
_cell.length_b   1.000
_cell.length_c   1.000
_cell.angle_alpha   90.00
_cell.angle_beta   90.00
_cell.angle_gamma   90.00
#
_symmetry.space_group_name_H-M   'P 1'
#
loop_
_entity.id
_entity.type
_entity.pdbx_description
1 polymer ?
#
loop_
_entity_poly.entity_id
_entity_poly.type
_entity_poly.pdbx_seq_one_letter_code
_entity_poly.pdbx_strand_id
1 'polypeptide(L)'
;SPPGLLLLTSFLLHVEEGRASPTRLVCDNRLIHKYIEEAKDMEKRAGQCQALPTLTCPAVLPLVDFSLQQWKSKPNETKRQEILCDLALLVGAVVEAQGQVTQECGARQLSQLYQRVNSFLLLLQTFSWETGPWAPGCSLRTMEQTHITSIFLTYRQLVQGKLRFFFHDLAKDLCK
;
A
#
# COMPACT_ATOMS: atom_id res chain seq x y z
N SER A 1 -0.75 41.23 31.83
CA SER A 1 -1.03 40.14 30.87
C SER A 1 0.23 39.87 30.07
N PRO A 2 0.85 38.67 30.12
CA PRO A 2 2.09 38.45 29.41
C PRO A 2 1.81 38.28 27.91
N PRO A 3 2.55 38.98 27.02
CA PRO A 3 2.37 38.91 25.57
C PRO A 3 2.87 37.60 24.94
N GLY A 4 3.28 36.62 25.74
CA GLY A 4 3.88 35.36 25.27
C GLY A 4 2.89 34.30 24.78
N LEU A 5 1.58 34.45 25.03
CA LEU A 5 0.60 33.43 24.64
C LEU A 5 0.15 33.51 23.17
N LEU A 6 0.28 34.68 22.54
CA LEU A 6 -0.23 34.91 21.17
C LEU A 6 0.74 34.44 20.08
N LEU A 7 2.02 34.24 20.39
CA LEU A 7 3.01 33.75 19.42
C LEU A 7 2.94 32.24 19.19
N LEU A 8 2.47 31.47 20.18
CA LEU A 8 2.32 30.01 20.06
C LEU A 8 1.14 29.61 19.16
N THR A 9 0.11 30.45 19.04
CA THR A 9 -1.03 30.17 18.13
C THR A 9 -0.70 30.42 16.66
N SER A 10 0.22 31.35 16.36
CA SER A 10 0.62 31.65 14.97
C SER A 10 1.53 30.57 14.36
N PHE A 11 2.31 29.88 15.18
CA PHE A 11 3.14 28.75 14.70
C PHE A 11 2.34 27.48 14.44
N LEU A 12 1.22 27.27 15.14
CA LEU A 12 0.34 26.12 14.89
C LEU A 12 -0.51 26.27 13.63
N LEU A 13 -0.71 27.51 13.15
CA LEU A 13 -1.50 27.80 11.94
C LEU A 13 -0.68 27.75 10.63
N HIS A 14 0.65 27.64 10.71
CA HIS A 14 1.55 27.56 9.56
C HIS A 14 2.33 26.24 9.47
N VAL A 15 1.89 25.19 10.18
CA VAL A 15 2.10 23.84 9.67
C VAL A 15 1.08 23.64 8.56
N GLU A 16 1.32 24.30 7.43
CA GLU A 16 0.75 23.88 6.16
C GLU A 16 1.33 22.49 5.93
N GLU A 17 0.51 21.57 6.37
CA GLU A 17 0.68 20.17 6.40
C GLU A 17 1.31 19.69 5.10
N GLY A 18 2.61 19.40 5.15
CA GLY A 18 3.32 18.62 4.13
C GLY A 18 2.80 17.18 4.02
N ARG A 19 1.52 16.92 4.35
CA ARG A 19 0.81 15.75 3.86
C ARG A 19 0.93 15.80 2.35
N ALA A 20 1.48 14.74 1.78
CA ALA A 20 1.34 14.51 0.36
C ALA A 20 -0.15 14.67 0.02
N SER A 21 -0.50 15.75 -0.69
CA SER A 21 -1.88 15.96 -1.11
C SER A 21 -2.31 14.68 -1.84
N PRO A 22 -3.45 14.07 -1.46
CA PRO A 22 -3.93 12.88 -2.14
C PRO A 22 -4.08 13.12 -3.65
N THR A 23 -4.39 14.36 -4.05
CA THR A 23 -4.42 14.80 -5.45
C THR A 23 -3.04 14.77 -6.12
N ARG A 24 -1.95 15.17 -5.42
CA ARG A 24 -0.58 15.07 -5.96
C ARG A 24 -0.18 13.62 -6.26
N LEU A 25 -0.62 12.68 -5.42
CA LEU A 25 -0.37 11.25 -5.64
C LEU A 25 -0.96 10.75 -6.96
N VAL A 26 -2.19 11.18 -7.23
CA VAL A 26 -2.97 10.76 -8.38
C VAL A 26 -2.51 11.49 -9.66
N CYS A 27 -2.22 12.79 -9.56
CA CYS A 27 -1.93 13.62 -10.73
C CYS A 27 -0.47 13.59 -11.19
N ASP A 28 0.48 13.19 -10.34
CA ASP A 28 1.86 13.00 -10.75
C ASP A 28 2.10 11.56 -11.22
N ASN A 29 1.96 11.33 -12.52
CA ASN A 29 2.23 10.03 -13.14
C ASN A 29 3.66 9.52 -12.88
N ARG A 30 4.63 10.38 -12.55
CA ARG A 30 6.00 9.93 -12.26
C ARG A 30 6.07 9.21 -10.91
N LEU A 31 5.19 9.58 -9.98
CA LEU A 31 5.17 9.04 -8.63
C LEU A 31 4.70 7.58 -8.60
N ILE A 32 3.67 7.21 -9.36
CA ILE A 32 3.26 5.80 -9.46
C ILE A 32 4.34 4.91 -10.10
N HIS A 33 5.05 5.41 -11.11
CA HIS A 33 6.19 4.69 -11.70
C HIS A 33 7.32 4.52 -10.69
N LYS A 34 7.60 5.54 -9.87
CA LYS A 34 8.58 5.44 -8.79
C LYS A 34 8.21 4.34 -7.79
N TYR A 35 6.94 4.25 -7.38
CA TYR A 35 6.51 3.18 -6.46
C TYR A 35 6.62 1.78 -7.06
N ILE A 36 6.37 1.64 -8.36
CA ILE A 36 6.57 0.38 -9.08
C ILE A 36 8.04 -0.05 -9.04
N GLU A 37 8.96 0.87 -9.32
CA GLU A 37 10.40 0.58 -9.25
C GLU A 37 10.85 0.30 -7.81
N GLU A 38 10.37 1.07 -6.82
CA GLU A 38 10.65 0.80 -5.41
C GLU A 38 10.17 -0.61 -4.99
N ALA A 39 9.00 -1.05 -5.44
CA ALA A 39 8.48 -2.38 -5.13
C ALA A 39 9.31 -3.50 -5.79
N LYS A 40 9.74 -3.32 -7.05
CA LYS A 40 10.69 -4.24 -7.72
C LYS A 40 12.02 -4.33 -6.96
N ASP A 41 12.54 -3.18 -6.53
CA ASP A 41 13.80 -3.14 -5.80
C ASP A 41 13.69 -3.79 -4.42
N MET A 42 12.55 -3.64 -3.74
CA MET A 42 12.30 -4.33 -2.46
C MET A 42 12.28 -5.85 -2.63
N GLU A 43 11.57 -6.36 -3.63
CA GLU A 43 11.57 -7.79 -3.96
C GLU A 43 12.98 -8.29 -4.28
N LYS A 44 13.73 -7.55 -5.10
CA LYS A 44 15.12 -7.90 -5.44
C LYS A 44 16.01 -7.94 -4.20
N ARG A 45 15.95 -6.94 -3.33
CA ARG A 45 16.75 -6.89 -2.09
C ARG A 45 16.39 -8.00 -1.13
N ALA A 46 15.11 -8.35 -1.01
CA ALA A 46 14.69 -9.53 -0.24
C ALA A 46 15.33 -10.81 -0.81
N GLY A 47 15.30 -11.00 -2.13
CA GLY A 47 15.95 -12.15 -2.78
C GLY A 47 17.48 -12.20 -2.64
N GLN A 48 18.13 -11.08 -2.28
CA GLN A 48 19.57 -11.01 -2.03
C GLN A 48 19.96 -11.32 -0.58
N CYS A 49 19.00 -11.41 0.34
CA CYS A 49 19.28 -11.85 1.71
C CYS A 49 19.71 -13.31 1.69
N GLN A 50 20.98 -13.58 2.04
CA GLN A 50 21.47 -14.94 2.21
C GLN A 50 20.68 -15.62 3.34
N ALA A 51 20.32 -16.89 3.17
CA ALA A 51 19.66 -17.71 4.21
C ALA A 51 18.31 -17.15 4.72
N LEU A 52 17.45 -16.64 3.84
CA LEU A 52 16.04 -16.41 4.20
C LEU A 52 15.38 -17.74 4.60
N PRO A 53 14.78 -17.83 5.80
CA PRO A 53 14.11 -19.05 6.21
C PRO A 53 12.81 -19.24 5.44
N THR A 54 12.39 -20.50 5.29
CA THR A 54 11.01 -20.83 4.95
C THR A 54 10.15 -20.58 6.18
N LEU A 55 8.98 -19.95 6.00
CA LEU A 55 8.03 -19.74 7.09
C LEU A 55 7.50 -21.09 7.59
N THR A 56 7.44 -21.26 8.91
CA THR A 56 6.88 -22.46 9.55
C THR A 56 5.36 -22.43 9.54
N CYS A 57 4.78 -21.25 9.80
CA CYS A 57 3.38 -20.96 9.56
C CYS A 57 3.27 -20.24 8.21
N PRO A 58 2.62 -20.85 7.19
CA PRO A 58 2.43 -20.21 5.89
C PRO A 58 1.71 -18.87 6.02
N ALA A 59 2.19 -17.86 5.31
CA ALA A 59 1.53 -16.56 5.23
C ALA A 59 0.33 -16.63 4.28
N VAL A 60 -0.81 -16.07 4.70
CA VAL A 60 -2.01 -15.95 3.85
C VAL A 60 -1.91 -14.66 3.05
N LEU A 61 -1.73 -14.78 1.73
CA LEU A 61 -1.57 -13.65 0.82
C LEU A 61 -2.81 -13.45 -0.07
N PRO A 62 -3.14 -12.19 -0.43
CA PRO A 62 -4.17 -11.93 -1.42
C PRO A 62 -3.75 -12.44 -2.80
N LEU A 63 -4.70 -13.00 -3.54
CA LEU A 63 -4.57 -13.18 -4.98
C LEU A 63 -4.82 -11.83 -5.66
N VAL A 64 -3.72 -11.23 -6.10
CA VAL A 64 -3.70 -9.90 -6.72
C VAL A 64 -3.69 -9.99 -8.25
N ASP A 65 -4.37 -11.00 -8.79
CA ASP A 65 -4.55 -11.16 -10.23
C ASP A 65 -5.25 -9.93 -10.84
N PHE A 66 -4.82 -9.56 -12.04
CA PHE A 66 -5.28 -8.35 -12.70
C PHE A 66 -5.74 -8.66 -14.12
N SER A 67 -7.03 -8.42 -14.36
CA SER A 67 -7.63 -8.41 -15.70
C SER A 67 -8.09 -7.00 -16.04
N LEU A 68 -7.47 -6.39 -17.05
CA LEU A 68 -7.82 -5.03 -17.48
C LEU A 68 -9.28 -4.93 -17.92
N GLN A 69 -9.83 -5.99 -18.52
CA GLN A 69 -11.23 -6.04 -18.94
C GLN A 69 -12.18 -5.97 -17.74
N GLN A 70 -11.97 -6.83 -16.73
CA GLN A 70 -12.77 -6.82 -15.50
C GLN A 70 -12.55 -5.54 -14.69
N TRP A 71 -11.35 -4.97 -14.74
CA TRP A 71 -11.03 -3.73 -14.05
C TRP A 71 -11.86 -2.55 -14.59
N LYS A 72 -11.90 -2.39 -15.91
CA LYS A 72 -12.62 -1.29 -16.56
C LYS A 72 -14.13 -1.28 -16.27
N SER A 73 -14.74 -2.43 -16.03
CA SER A 73 -16.17 -2.54 -15.74
C SER A 73 -16.55 -2.24 -14.28
N LYS A 74 -15.57 -2.12 -13.37
CA LYS A 74 -15.83 -1.87 -11.94
C LYS A 74 -15.93 -0.37 -11.66
N PRO A 75 -16.85 0.07 -10.77
CA PRO A 75 -16.84 1.44 -10.28
C PRO A 75 -15.60 1.69 -9.40
N ASN A 76 -15.18 2.95 -9.29
CA ASN A 76 -13.98 3.33 -8.52
C ASN A 76 -14.09 2.93 -7.04
N GLU A 77 -15.30 2.93 -6.46
CA GLU A 77 -15.50 2.48 -5.08
C GLU A 77 -15.18 0.99 -4.89
N THR A 78 -15.65 0.12 -5.80
CA THR A 78 -15.32 -1.31 -5.76
C THR A 78 -13.83 -1.54 -5.96
N LYS A 79 -13.19 -0.82 -6.89
CA LYS A 79 -11.73 -0.91 -7.11
C LYS A 79 -10.95 -0.53 -5.86
N ARG A 80 -11.34 0.58 -5.21
CA ARG A 80 -10.74 1.05 -3.96
C ARG A 80 -10.90 0.01 -2.86
N GLN A 81 -12.10 -0.52 -2.68
CA GLN A 81 -12.38 -1.52 -1.66
C GLN A 81 -11.55 -2.79 -1.88
N GLU A 82 -11.45 -3.30 -3.11
CA GLU A 82 -10.59 -4.46 -3.44
C GLU A 82 -9.13 -4.21 -3.05
N ILE A 83 -8.58 -3.03 -3.36
CA ILE A 83 -7.19 -2.69 -3.02
C ILE A 83 -7.00 -2.55 -1.51
N LEU A 84 -7.94 -1.93 -0.79
CA LEU A 84 -7.90 -1.82 0.67
C LEU A 84 -7.88 -3.20 1.33
N CYS A 85 -8.71 -4.12 0.84
CA CYS A 85 -8.74 -5.50 1.29
C CYS A 85 -7.41 -6.22 1.05
N ASP A 86 -6.85 -6.10 -0.16
CA ASP A 86 -5.56 -6.70 -0.50
C ASP A 86 -4.43 -6.16 0.39
N LEU A 87 -4.38 -4.84 0.59
CA LEU A 87 -3.39 -4.19 1.44
C LEU A 87 -3.52 -4.62 2.90
N ALA A 88 -4.73 -4.67 3.46
CA ALA A 88 -4.96 -5.08 4.84
C ALA A 88 -4.51 -6.54 5.08
N LEU A 89 -4.84 -7.45 4.17
CA LEU A 89 -4.39 -8.84 4.26
C LEU A 89 -2.86 -8.93 4.14
N LEU A 90 -2.25 -8.18 3.23
CA LEU A 90 -0.81 -8.14 3.06
C LEU A 90 -0.07 -7.57 4.29
N VAL A 91 -0.63 -6.56 4.97
CA VAL A 91 -0.09 -6.08 6.26
C VAL A 91 -0.08 -7.20 7.29
N GLY A 92 -1.17 -7.95 7.42
CA GLY A 92 -1.26 -9.10 8.32
C GLY A 92 -0.18 -10.15 8.03
N ALA A 93 -0.04 -10.53 6.76
CA ALA A 93 0.98 -11.48 6.32
C ALA A 93 2.42 -11.02 6.61
N VAL A 94 2.71 -9.73 6.47
CA VAL A 94 4.04 -9.19 6.80
C VAL A 94 4.30 -9.27 8.30
N VAL A 95 3.31 -8.93 9.14
CA VAL A 95 3.42 -9.02 10.61
C VAL A 95 3.65 -10.47 11.05
N GLU A 96 2.91 -11.41 10.49
CA GLU A 96 3.08 -12.84 10.75
C GLU A 96 4.48 -13.35 10.35
N ALA A 97 4.97 -12.92 9.18
CA ALA A 97 6.32 -13.26 8.74
C ALA A 97 7.40 -12.65 9.64
N GLN A 98 7.23 -11.40 10.11
CA GLN A 98 8.16 -10.77 11.04
C GLN A 98 8.29 -11.56 12.35
N GLY A 99 7.21 -12.18 12.84
CA GLY A 99 7.23 -13.04 14.02
C GLY A 99 8.04 -14.33 13.87
N GLN A 100 8.35 -14.72 12.62
CA GLN A 100 9.04 -15.98 12.31
C GLN A 100 10.49 -15.77 11.82
N VAL A 101 10.90 -14.53 11.52
CA VAL A 101 12.19 -14.23 10.91
C VAL A 101 13.11 -13.52 11.90
N THR A 102 14.15 -14.22 12.36
CA THR A 102 15.17 -13.67 13.26
C THR A 102 16.41 -13.13 12.54
N GLN A 103 16.59 -13.51 11.27
CA GLN A 103 17.73 -13.09 10.47
C GLN A 103 17.64 -11.59 10.14
N GLU A 104 18.70 -10.83 10.46
CA GLU A 104 18.72 -9.37 10.39
C GLU A 104 18.33 -8.81 9.00
N CYS A 105 18.86 -9.39 7.92
CA CYS A 105 18.54 -8.94 6.56
C CYS A 105 17.04 -9.09 6.25
N GLY A 106 16.48 -10.30 6.44
CA GLY A 106 15.07 -10.57 6.21
C GLY A 106 14.16 -9.72 7.10
N ALA A 107 14.46 -9.61 8.39
CA ALA A 107 13.70 -8.79 9.34
C ALA A 107 13.69 -7.30 8.93
N ARG A 108 14.83 -6.77 8.46
CA ARG A 108 14.93 -5.41 7.93
C ARG A 108 14.09 -5.23 6.67
N GLN A 109 14.17 -6.15 5.71
CA GLN A 109 13.37 -6.03 4.47
C GLN A 109 11.87 -6.10 4.78
N LEU A 110 11.44 -7.00 5.67
CA LEU A 110 10.04 -7.11 6.08
C LEU A 110 9.55 -5.85 6.80
N SER A 111 10.39 -5.24 7.64
CA SER A 111 10.06 -3.97 8.30
C SER A 111 9.89 -2.82 7.32
N GLN A 112 10.75 -2.76 6.29
CA GLN A 112 10.58 -1.80 5.19
C GLN A 112 9.29 -2.07 4.40
N LEU A 113 8.97 -3.34 4.13
CA LEU A 113 7.74 -3.72 3.47
C LEU A 113 6.50 -3.31 4.27
N TYR A 114 6.46 -3.61 5.56
CA TYR A 114 5.39 -3.21 6.47
C TYR A 114 5.12 -1.71 6.37
N GLN A 115 6.17 -0.89 6.48
CA GLN A 115 6.05 0.57 6.39
C GLN A 115 5.43 1.01 5.06
N ARG A 116 5.85 0.41 3.94
CA ARG A 116 5.34 0.77 2.61
C ARG A 116 3.89 0.34 2.40
N VAL A 117 3.54 -0.91 2.71
CA VAL A 117 2.17 -1.43 2.57
C VAL A 117 1.22 -0.65 3.48
N ASN A 118 1.60 -0.43 4.74
CA ASN A 118 0.77 0.29 5.70
C ASN A 118 0.60 1.77 5.31
N SER A 119 1.62 2.40 4.72
CA SER A 119 1.52 3.77 4.19
C SER A 119 0.47 3.86 3.07
N PHE A 120 0.46 2.91 2.13
CA PHE A 120 -0.56 2.87 1.08
C PHE A 120 -1.96 2.59 1.62
N LEU A 121 -2.07 1.69 2.61
CA LEU A 121 -3.34 1.38 3.26
C LEU A 121 -3.94 2.66 3.88
N LEU A 122 -3.16 3.36 4.69
CA LEU A 122 -3.58 4.60 5.34
C LEU A 122 -3.90 5.70 4.32
N LEU A 123 -3.09 5.84 3.27
CA LEU A 123 -3.31 6.80 2.21
C LEU A 123 -4.65 6.59 1.51
N LEU A 124 -5.01 5.35 1.19
CA LEU A 124 -6.28 5.02 0.54
C LEU A 124 -7.48 5.07 1.49
N GLN A 125 -7.29 4.77 2.77
CA GLN A 125 -8.33 4.92 3.80
C GLN A 125 -8.69 6.39 4.01
N THR A 126 -7.68 7.25 4.05
CA THR A 126 -7.83 8.71 4.26
C THR A 126 -8.16 9.47 2.98
N PHE A 127 -8.03 8.83 1.82
CA PHE A 127 -8.49 9.37 0.54
C PHE A 127 -10.02 9.47 0.55
N SER A 128 -10.53 10.64 0.91
CA SER A 128 -11.97 10.92 0.96
C SER A 128 -12.52 11.12 -0.45
N TRP A 129 -13.10 10.07 -1.03
CA TRP A 129 -14.09 10.17 -2.10
C TRP A 129 -15.50 10.13 -1.47
N GLU A 130 -16.48 10.79 -2.09
CA GLU A 130 -17.87 10.84 -1.63
C GLU A 130 -18.39 9.44 -1.32
N THR A 131 -19.00 9.29 -0.15
CA THR A 131 -19.49 8.03 0.41
C THR A 131 -20.58 7.44 -0.50
N GLY A 132 -20.17 6.65 -1.49
CA GLY A 132 -21.08 5.74 -2.18
C GLY A 132 -21.66 4.73 -1.19
N PRO A 133 -22.76 4.04 -1.54
CA PRO A 133 -23.29 2.96 -0.71
C PRO A 133 -22.17 1.97 -0.38
N TRP A 134 -21.94 1.76 0.92
CA TRP A 134 -20.89 0.87 1.42
C TRP A 134 -20.96 -0.47 0.70
N ALA A 135 -19.92 -0.81 -0.06
CA ALA A 135 -19.86 -2.11 -0.72
C ALA A 135 -19.84 -3.22 0.33
N PRO A 136 -20.60 -4.31 0.18
CA PRO A 136 -20.50 -5.46 1.09
C PRO A 136 -19.04 -5.93 1.13
N GLY A 137 -18.60 -6.38 2.31
CA GLY A 137 -17.20 -6.53 2.72
C GLY A 137 -16.26 -7.30 1.77
N CYS A 138 -14.99 -7.42 2.17
CA CYS A 138 -13.95 -8.00 1.34
C CYS A 138 -14.27 -9.43 0.86
N SER A 139 -14.54 -9.60 -0.44
CA SER A 139 -14.54 -10.91 -1.10
C SER A 139 -13.14 -11.19 -1.64
N LEU A 140 -12.25 -11.63 -0.74
CA LEU A 140 -10.86 -11.90 -1.04
C LEU A 140 -10.67 -13.34 -1.52
N ARG A 141 -9.98 -13.50 -2.64
CA ARG A 141 -9.34 -14.77 -2.98
C ARG A 141 -7.94 -14.76 -2.37
N THR A 142 -7.56 -15.84 -1.71
CA THR A 142 -6.29 -15.93 -0.99
C THR A 142 -5.46 -17.13 -1.44
N MET A 143 -4.18 -17.12 -1.11
CA MET A 143 -3.25 -18.23 -1.27
C MET A 143 -2.33 -18.32 -0.06
N GLU A 144 -1.88 -19.52 0.26
CA GLU A 144 -0.86 -19.74 1.29
C GLU A 144 0.53 -19.77 0.66
N GLN A 145 1.49 -19.13 1.31
CA GLN A 145 2.88 -19.05 0.85
C GLN A 145 3.87 -19.19 2.01
N THR A 146 4.87 -20.04 1.82
CA THR A 146 5.93 -20.26 2.81
C THR A 146 7.21 -19.48 2.50
N HIS A 147 7.38 -19.03 1.25
CA HIS A 147 8.54 -18.24 0.84
C HIS A 147 8.33 -16.76 1.15
N ILE A 148 9.25 -16.17 1.92
CA ILE A 148 9.21 -14.74 2.27
C ILE A 148 9.20 -13.85 1.01
N THR A 149 9.93 -14.25 -0.04
CA THR A 149 9.98 -13.53 -1.31
C THR A 149 8.60 -13.43 -1.99
N SER A 150 7.70 -14.39 -1.76
CA SER A 150 6.33 -14.34 -2.27
C SER A 150 5.54 -13.15 -1.72
N ILE A 151 5.80 -12.73 -0.48
CA ILE A 151 5.15 -11.55 0.13
C ILE A 151 5.54 -10.27 -0.63
N PHE A 152 6.82 -10.13 -0.98
CA PHE A 152 7.32 -9.01 -1.77
C PHE A 152 6.82 -9.05 -3.21
N LEU A 153 6.75 -10.25 -3.81
CA LEU A 153 6.18 -10.44 -5.14
C LEU A 153 4.71 -10.01 -5.18
N THR A 154 3.90 -10.41 -4.20
CA THR A 154 2.49 -10.00 -4.08
C THR A 154 2.37 -8.48 -3.98
N TYR A 155 3.19 -7.83 -3.15
CA TYR A 155 3.21 -6.36 -3.08
C TYR A 155 3.53 -5.73 -4.44
N ARG A 156 4.58 -6.20 -5.11
CA ARG A 156 4.98 -5.70 -6.43
C ARG A 156 3.86 -5.84 -7.45
N GLN A 157 3.21 -6.99 -7.50
CA GLN A 157 2.09 -7.25 -8.41
C GLN A 157 0.89 -6.35 -8.13
N LEU A 158 0.57 -6.12 -6.86
CA LEU A 158 -0.49 -5.20 -6.45
C LEU A 158 -0.22 -3.76 -6.92
N VAL A 159 1.01 -3.28 -6.72
CA VAL A 159 1.45 -1.94 -7.12
C VAL A 159 1.46 -1.78 -8.65
N GLN A 160 1.99 -2.77 -9.38
CA GLN A 160 2.07 -2.76 -10.84
C GLN A 160 0.72 -2.93 -11.56
N GLY A 161 -0.20 -3.66 -10.92
CA GLY A 161 -1.54 -3.94 -11.42
C GLY A 161 -2.56 -2.97 -10.83
N LYS A 162 -3.38 -3.47 -9.90
CA LYS A 162 -4.59 -2.78 -9.40
C LYS A 162 -4.31 -1.32 -8.98
N LEU A 163 -3.26 -1.06 -8.19
CA LEU A 163 -2.94 0.30 -7.72
C LEU A 163 -2.59 1.26 -8.88
N ARG A 164 -1.73 0.83 -9.82
CA ARG A 164 -1.35 1.64 -10.99
C ARG A 164 -2.58 2.05 -11.80
N PHE A 165 -3.44 1.07 -12.11
CA PHE A 165 -4.62 1.34 -12.93
C PHE A 165 -5.69 2.10 -12.15
N PHE A 166 -5.77 1.93 -10.84
CA PHE A 166 -6.64 2.73 -9.99
C PHE A 166 -6.26 4.21 -10.04
N PHE A 167 -4.97 4.53 -9.85
CA PHE A 167 -4.51 5.92 -9.90
C PHE A 167 -4.69 6.52 -11.29
N HIS A 168 -4.47 5.74 -12.35
CA HIS A 168 -4.74 6.17 -13.71
C HIS A 168 -6.22 6.51 -13.94
N ASP A 169 -7.14 5.73 -13.38
CA ASP A 169 -8.57 6.02 -13.48
C ASP A 169 -8.96 7.26 -12.68
N LEU A 170 -8.47 7.38 -11.44
CA LEU A 170 -8.68 8.58 -10.62
C LEU A 170 -8.11 9.84 -11.27
N ALA A 171 -6.98 9.74 -11.96
CA ALA A 171 -6.34 10.88 -12.61
C ALA A 171 -7.20 11.47 -13.72
N LYS A 172 -7.94 10.64 -14.47
CA LYS A 172 -8.88 11.14 -15.49
C LYS A 172 -9.99 11.99 -14.89
N ASP A 173 -10.42 11.64 -13.68
CA ASP A 173 -11.54 12.28 -13.00
C ASP A 173 -11.09 13.55 -12.25
N LEU A 174 -9.88 13.53 -11.67
CA LEU A 174 -9.39 14.55 -10.72
C LEU A 174 -8.35 15.51 -11.28
N CYS A 175 -7.61 15.13 -12.32
CA CYS A 175 -6.48 15.89 -12.84
C CYS A 175 -6.84 16.48 -14.19
N LYS A 176 -7.43 17.69 -14.16
CA LYS A 176 -7.74 18.49 -15.35
C LYS A 176 -6.54 19.37 -15.73
#